data_AF-A0A4R9JS95-F1
#
_entry.id   AF-A0A4R9JS95-F1
#
_cell.length_a   1.000
_cell.length_b   1.000
_cell.length_c   1.000
_cell.angle_alpha   90.00
_cell.angle_beta   90.00
_cell.angle_gamma   90.00
#
_symmetry.space_group_name_H-M   'P 1'
#
loop_
_entity.id
_entity.type
_entity.pdbx_description
1 polymer ?
#
loop_
_entity_poly.entity_id
_entity_poly.type
_entity_poly.pdbx_seq_one_letter_code
_entity_poly.pdbx_strand_id
1 'polypeptide(L)'
;MFSFKNRSGIILFFIPLFLLLTQVFIRVDQFYISDPLIKWIQVVSLWQQNWTTESVLYPAKHLDPLFLMSPLNENFVFLNQDRLIGQYPIGFTFVYSLLGVIPHHFLPYLNFIYLALFIHLMQKNNFAIPVIVFAILGTVIFPLLIDFSENGLFILLSAYGYYFLLQAFQTNQTKEWLLGNLFLGLSLWLRLEGILLFVSIQMALFYLQVVKRKETFVKILHPIRYFLFAIVLFAFIIWNYKSYTDPLGTRHLANFGKFEKTIIDQIQIFISIIFTFPKKEMWTLGFFLQSPIYLYTLFKLKKENLQSNPTLLFHILVIFHFLIFVAITSPNDGLTLNGRYLAILVFPLTFLLNEMFFKIQNQKLIFYSLGIWTFFCALLILIVFYFSSKELKKLKSELSNFQSDLIVTTSEVLSGGYTLDLISKKVICVRNDFLVYYFYYNLMQNKTPEFLLLYVKKETMGTEDEKDSYQSILREAKANGYTCSPSLDTSKIMSQKCVRTDF
;
A
#
# COMPACT_ATOMS: atom_id res chain seq x y z
N MET A 1 3.94 19.79 -22.24
CA MET A 1 4.86 20.91 -22.51
C MET A 1 4.40 22.11 -21.67
N PHE A 2 5.07 22.39 -20.56
CA PHE A 2 4.63 23.40 -19.59
C PHE A 2 5.09 24.80 -20.03
N SER A 3 4.16 25.74 -20.19
CA SER A 3 4.48 27.15 -20.45
C SER A 3 4.93 27.81 -19.15
N PHE A 4 6.23 28.13 -19.04
CA PHE A 4 6.88 28.70 -17.85
C PHE A 4 6.62 30.20 -17.62
N LYS A 5 5.67 30.83 -18.33
CA LYS A 5 5.40 32.28 -18.19
C LYS A 5 4.60 32.68 -16.95
N ASN A 6 4.13 31.73 -16.13
CA ASN A 6 3.27 32.02 -14.99
C ASN A 6 3.93 31.52 -13.69
N ARG A 7 4.14 32.41 -12.69
CA ARG A 7 4.74 32.05 -11.37
C ARG A 7 4.04 30.85 -10.72
N SER A 8 2.75 30.68 -11.00
CA SER A 8 1.92 29.55 -10.59
C SER A 8 2.36 28.19 -11.16
N GLY A 9 2.81 28.16 -12.42
CA GLY A 9 3.28 26.94 -13.07
C GLY A 9 4.61 26.44 -12.50
N ILE A 10 5.45 27.38 -12.06
CA ILE A 10 6.75 27.09 -11.44
C ILE A 10 6.54 26.35 -10.10
N ILE A 11 5.68 26.87 -9.22
CA ILE A 11 5.39 26.26 -7.91
C ILE A 11 4.86 24.83 -8.06
N LEU A 12 3.97 24.61 -9.03
CA LEU A 12 3.34 23.30 -9.23
C LEU A 12 4.29 22.28 -9.87
N PHE A 13 5.29 22.72 -10.64
CA PHE A 13 6.39 21.86 -11.09
C PHE A 13 7.32 21.45 -9.95
N PHE A 14 7.51 22.32 -8.95
CA PHE A 14 8.36 22.01 -7.80
C PHE A 14 7.78 20.94 -6.87
N ILE A 15 6.47 20.69 -6.86
CA ILE A 15 5.86 19.68 -5.96
C ILE A 15 6.27 18.25 -6.36
N PRO A 16 6.11 17.80 -7.63
CA PRO A 16 6.64 16.50 -8.05
C PRO A 16 8.16 16.40 -7.92
N LEU A 17 8.88 17.49 -8.19
CA LEU A 17 10.33 17.52 -8.03
C LEU A 17 10.73 17.35 -6.55
N PHE A 18 9.99 17.98 -5.63
CA PHE A 18 10.18 17.80 -4.20
C PHE A 18 9.95 16.35 -3.77
N LEU A 19 8.92 15.68 -4.29
CA LEU A 19 8.75 14.24 -4.07
C LEU A 19 9.96 13.45 -4.57
N LEU A 20 10.41 13.69 -5.81
CA LEU A 20 11.58 13.02 -6.37
C LEU A 20 12.84 13.22 -5.52
N LEU A 21 13.11 14.46 -5.10
CA LEU A 21 14.24 14.79 -4.22
C LEU A 21 14.12 14.09 -2.86
N THR A 22 12.92 14.04 -2.30
CA THR A 22 12.64 13.34 -1.03
C THR A 22 12.92 11.84 -1.20
N GLN A 23 12.45 11.23 -2.28
CA GLN A 23 12.69 9.83 -2.59
C GLN A 23 14.19 9.52 -2.76
N VAL A 24 14.94 10.40 -3.44
CA VAL A 24 16.40 10.28 -3.59
C VAL A 24 17.09 10.43 -2.23
N PHE A 25 16.68 11.40 -1.42
CA PHE A 25 17.26 11.64 -0.09
C PHE A 25 17.04 10.47 0.86
N ILE A 26 15.81 9.92 0.89
CA ILE A 26 15.49 8.72 1.66
C ILE A 26 16.20 7.49 1.09
N ARG A 27 16.59 7.50 -0.20
CA ARG A 27 17.04 6.33 -0.98
C ARG A 27 15.98 5.25 -0.98
N VAL A 28 14.82 5.61 -1.50
CA VAL A 28 13.71 4.66 -1.66
C VAL A 28 14.10 3.50 -2.56
N ASP A 29 15.16 3.61 -3.37
CA ASP A 29 15.83 2.57 -4.18
C ASP A 29 16.43 1.41 -3.35
N GLN A 30 16.58 1.61 -2.04
CA GLN A 30 17.16 0.64 -1.10
C GLN A 30 16.23 0.31 0.06
N PHE A 31 15.06 0.96 0.14
CA PHE A 31 14.15 0.90 1.27
C PHE A 31 12.95 -0.02 1.00
N TYR A 32 13.15 -1.33 1.14
CA TYR A 32 12.08 -2.32 1.00
C TYR A 32 12.06 -3.32 2.16
N ILE A 33 11.19 -3.09 3.13
CA ILE A 33 10.78 -4.09 4.13
C ILE A 33 9.26 -4.20 4.05
N SER A 34 8.70 -5.38 4.32
CA SER A 34 7.25 -5.58 4.39
C SER A 34 6.56 -5.27 3.06
N ASP A 35 5.64 -4.30 3.01
CA ASP A 35 4.75 -4.06 1.88
C ASP A 35 5.50 -3.75 0.55
N PRO A 36 6.40 -2.74 0.50
CA PRO A 36 7.19 -2.47 -0.70
C PRO A 36 8.05 -3.65 -1.18
N LEU A 37 8.57 -4.46 -0.25
CA LEU A 37 9.45 -5.59 -0.60
C LEU A 37 8.71 -6.66 -1.37
N ILE A 38 7.54 -7.06 -0.89
CA ILE A 38 6.76 -8.14 -1.50
C ILE A 38 6.26 -7.72 -2.88
N LYS A 39 5.76 -6.49 -2.99
CA LYS A 39 5.37 -5.88 -4.26
C LYS A 39 6.49 -5.96 -5.28
N TRP A 40 7.70 -5.63 -4.84
CA TRP A 40 8.88 -5.68 -5.69
C TRP A 40 9.24 -7.10 -6.10
N ILE A 41 9.29 -8.01 -5.13
CA ILE A 41 9.57 -9.42 -5.37
C ILE A 41 8.56 -9.98 -6.38
N GLN A 42 7.27 -9.65 -6.28
CA GLN A 42 6.25 -10.07 -7.24
C GLN A 42 6.52 -9.51 -8.65
N VAL A 43 6.86 -8.22 -8.76
CA VAL A 43 7.19 -7.59 -10.06
C VAL A 43 8.40 -8.27 -10.73
N VAL A 44 9.48 -8.47 -9.98
CA VAL A 44 10.71 -9.08 -10.50
C VAL A 44 10.51 -10.56 -10.78
N SER A 45 9.78 -11.28 -9.92
CA SER A 45 9.45 -12.70 -10.13
C SER A 45 8.64 -12.89 -11.42
N LEU A 46 7.64 -12.04 -11.65
CA LEU A 46 6.81 -12.09 -12.85
C LEU A 46 7.62 -11.82 -14.12
N TRP A 47 8.51 -10.82 -14.06
CA TRP A 47 9.44 -10.50 -15.16
C TRP A 47 10.40 -11.66 -15.45
N GLN A 48 11.10 -12.17 -14.44
CA GLN A 48 12.09 -13.26 -14.59
C GLN A 48 11.47 -14.57 -15.08
N GLN A 49 10.17 -14.78 -14.83
CA GLN A 49 9.41 -15.94 -15.29
C GLN A 49 8.68 -15.69 -16.61
N ASN A 50 9.00 -14.63 -17.36
CA ASN A 50 8.39 -14.29 -18.65
C ASN A 50 6.85 -14.26 -18.61
N TRP A 51 6.27 -13.75 -17.51
CA TRP A 51 4.82 -13.69 -17.29
C TRP A 51 4.07 -15.03 -17.38
N THR A 52 4.78 -16.16 -17.31
CA THR A 52 4.16 -17.50 -17.38
C THR A 52 3.44 -17.87 -16.08
N THR A 53 3.85 -17.29 -14.95
CA THR A 53 3.25 -17.52 -13.65
C THR A 53 3.45 -16.31 -12.73
N GLU A 54 2.48 -16.09 -11.84
CA GLU A 54 2.52 -15.07 -10.80
C GLU A 54 3.22 -15.54 -9.51
N SER A 55 3.74 -16.78 -9.50
CA SER A 55 4.43 -17.34 -8.34
C SER A 55 5.63 -16.47 -7.98
N VAL A 56 5.74 -16.12 -6.71
CA VAL A 56 6.93 -15.52 -6.14
C VAL A 56 8.08 -16.52 -6.24
N LEU A 57 9.24 -16.04 -6.69
CA LEU A 57 10.47 -16.84 -6.68
C LEU A 57 10.94 -17.05 -5.25
N TYR A 58 11.10 -18.31 -4.89
CA TYR A 58 11.57 -18.72 -3.56
C TYR A 58 12.62 -19.83 -3.69
N PRO A 59 13.92 -19.49 -3.71
CA PRO A 59 15.01 -20.44 -3.94
C PRO A 59 15.05 -21.60 -2.93
N ALA A 60 14.53 -21.40 -1.72
CA ALA A 60 14.47 -22.41 -0.67
C ALA A 60 13.23 -23.32 -0.72
N LYS A 61 12.40 -23.28 -1.78
CA LYS A 61 11.18 -24.10 -1.92
C LYS A 61 11.37 -25.60 -1.69
N HIS A 62 12.53 -26.17 -2.04
CA HIS A 62 12.83 -27.60 -1.82
C HIS A 62 13.08 -27.94 -0.34
N LEU A 63 13.57 -26.97 0.45
CA LEU A 63 13.76 -27.08 1.90
C LEU A 63 12.52 -26.66 2.69
N ASP A 64 11.60 -25.94 2.04
CA ASP A 64 10.36 -25.49 2.62
C ASP A 64 9.20 -25.57 1.60
N PRO A 65 8.72 -26.79 1.29
CA PRO A 65 7.66 -27.00 0.31
C PRO A 65 6.30 -26.44 0.76
N LEU A 66 6.08 -26.30 2.07
CA LEU A 66 4.86 -25.74 2.66
C LEU A 66 4.94 -24.21 2.87
N PHE A 67 6.09 -23.59 2.57
CA PHE A 67 6.35 -22.15 2.75
C PHE A 67 6.21 -21.64 4.20
N LEU A 68 6.33 -22.52 5.19
CA LEU A 68 6.16 -22.19 6.61
C LEU A 68 7.37 -21.44 7.19
N MET A 69 8.53 -21.57 6.55
CA MET A 69 9.80 -20.92 6.91
C MET A 69 10.18 -19.82 5.92
N SER A 70 9.25 -19.40 5.06
CA SER A 70 9.45 -18.27 4.15
C SER A 70 9.86 -17.01 4.93
N PRO A 71 10.89 -16.27 4.50
CA PRO A 71 11.21 -14.93 5.02
C PRO A 71 10.05 -13.94 4.84
N LEU A 72 9.21 -14.18 3.85
CA LEU A 72 8.00 -13.42 3.57
C LEU A 72 6.90 -14.00 4.47
N ASN A 73 6.54 -13.28 5.54
CA ASN A 73 5.52 -13.67 6.54
C ASN A 73 4.19 -14.12 5.91
N GLU A 74 3.47 -15.02 6.58
CA GLU A 74 2.14 -15.56 6.23
C GLU A 74 1.08 -14.48 5.95
N ASN A 75 1.31 -13.25 6.40
CA ASN A 75 0.46 -12.10 6.07
C ASN A 75 0.79 -11.43 4.74
N PHE A 76 1.90 -11.80 4.09
CA PHE A 76 2.33 -11.22 2.82
C PHE A 76 2.27 -12.17 1.64
N VAL A 77 2.44 -13.47 1.90
CA VAL A 77 2.37 -14.52 0.90
C VAL A 77 1.53 -15.68 1.42
N PHE A 78 0.93 -16.43 0.51
CA PHE A 78 0.18 -17.64 0.84
C PHE A 78 0.35 -18.69 -0.25
N LEU A 79 0.15 -19.95 0.13
CA LEU A 79 0.16 -21.07 -0.80
C LEU A 79 -1.19 -21.17 -1.51
N ASN A 80 -1.18 -21.20 -2.84
CA ASN A 80 -2.37 -21.43 -3.65
C ASN A 80 -2.00 -22.27 -4.88
N GLN A 81 -2.57 -23.48 -4.97
CA GLN A 81 -2.31 -24.43 -6.07
C GLN A 81 -0.80 -24.62 -6.31
N ASP A 82 -0.05 -24.97 -5.26
CA ASP A 82 1.42 -25.19 -5.27
C ASP A 82 2.29 -23.99 -5.68
N ARG A 83 1.69 -22.80 -5.78
CA ARG A 83 2.36 -21.52 -6.06
C ARG A 83 2.38 -20.66 -4.81
N LEU A 84 3.52 -19.98 -4.59
CA LEU A 84 3.62 -18.95 -3.56
C LEU A 84 3.09 -17.65 -4.14
N ILE A 85 1.92 -17.20 -3.69
CA ILE A 85 1.25 -16.01 -4.21
C ILE A 85 1.41 -14.87 -3.21
N GLY A 86 1.82 -13.70 -3.69
CA GLY A 86 1.84 -12.49 -2.87
C GLY A 86 0.45 -11.86 -2.73
N GLN A 87 0.22 -11.19 -1.60
CA GLN A 87 -1.09 -10.60 -1.26
C GLN A 87 -1.49 -9.35 -2.05
N TYR A 88 -0.62 -8.83 -2.92
CA TYR A 88 -0.92 -7.62 -3.70
C TYR A 88 -1.52 -7.95 -5.06
N PRO A 89 -2.39 -7.08 -5.60
CA PRO A 89 -3.08 -7.34 -6.85
C PRO A 89 -2.16 -7.44 -8.06
N ILE A 90 -2.45 -8.41 -8.93
CA ILE A 90 -1.72 -8.65 -10.18
C ILE A 90 -1.71 -7.45 -11.12
N GLY A 91 -2.75 -6.61 -11.13
CA GLY A 91 -2.80 -5.46 -12.03
C GLY A 91 -1.63 -4.51 -11.82
N PHE A 92 -1.25 -4.28 -10.56
CA PHE A 92 -0.08 -3.48 -10.22
C PHE A 92 1.22 -4.17 -10.67
N THR A 93 1.40 -5.43 -10.28
CA THR A 93 2.67 -6.14 -10.51
C THR A 93 2.89 -6.38 -12.01
N PHE A 94 1.82 -6.66 -12.77
CA PHE A 94 1.84 -6.79 -14.22
C PHE A 94 2.28 -5.49 -14.88
N VAL A 95 1.62 -4.36 -14.61
CA VAL A 95 1.96 -3.06 -15.23
C VAL A 95 3.42 -2.68 -14.96
N TYR A 96 3.89 -2.86 -13.73
CA TYR A 96 5.28 -2.56 -13.39
C TYR A 96 6.29 -3.56 -13.95
N SER A 97 5.91 -4.84 -14.10
CA SER A 97 6.77 -5.84 -14.74
C SER A 97 6.98 -5.56 -16.23
N LEU A 98 6.01 -4.96 -16.93
CA LEU A 98 6.19 -4.51 -18.33
C LEU A 98 7.29 -3.45 -18.46
N LEU A 99 7.61 -2.75 -17.37
CA LEU A 99 8.72 -1.81 -17.28
C LEU A 99 10.03 -2.49 -16.86
N GLY A 100 10.12 -3.82 -16.90
CA GLY A 100 11.30 -4.60 -16.49
C GLY A 100 12.57 -4.35 -17.31
N VAL A 101 12.46 -3.66 -18.44
CA VAL A 101 13.61 -3.10 -19.19
C VAL A 101 14.31 -1.97 -18.44
N ILE A 102 13.60 -1.27 -17.55
CA ILE A 102 14.16 -0.26 -16.66
C ILE A 102 14.79 -0.99 -15.49
N PRO A 103 16.05 -0.66 -15.11
CA PRO A 103 16.65 -1.21 -13.90
C PRO A 103 15.71 -1.04 -12.72
N HIS A 104 15.35 -2.14 -12.06
CA HIS A 104 14.22 -2.16 -11.13
C HIS A 104 14.33 -1.10 -10.02
N HIS A 105 15.55 -0.75 -9.61
CA HIS A 105 15.81 0.27 -8.59
C HIS A 105 15.24 1.67 -8.94
N PHE A 106 14.93 1.93 -10.21
CA PHE A 106 14.29 3.17 -10.64
C PHE A 106 12.75 3.17 -10.55
N LEU A 107 12.10 2.01 -10.43
CA LEU A 107 10.64 1.90 -10.47
C LEU A 107 9.90 2.74 -9.41
N PRO A 108 10.39 2.90 -8.16
CA PRO A 108 9.73 3.75 -7.16
C PRO A 108 9.63 5.21 -7.53
N TYR A 109 10.59 5.70 -8.32
CA TYR A 109 10.62 7.10 -8.71
C TYR A 109 9.50 7.43 -9.69
N LEU A 110 8.87 6.45 -10.35
CA LEU A 110 7.73 6.69 -11.24
C LEU A 110 6.55 7.41 -10.55
N ASN A 111 6.47 7.36 -9.22
CA ASN A 111 5.47 8.09 -8.45
C ASN A 111 5.49 9.61 -8.65
N PHE A 112 6.64 10.22 -8.99
CA PHE A 112 6.67 11.65 -9.32
C PHE A 112 5.86 11.95 -10.59
N ILE A 113 5.82 11.03 -11.56
CA ILE A 113 5.06 11.18 -12.80
C ILE A 113 3.57 11.10 -12.50
N TYR A 114 3.14 10.13 -11.69
CA TYR A 114 1.73 10.03 -11.28
C TYR A 114 1.28 11.27 -10.52
N LEU A 115 2.14 11.81 -9.63
CA LEU A 115 1.86 13.05 -8.93
C LEU A 115 1.75 14.25 -9.88
N ALA A 116 2.65 14.37 -10.87
CA ALA A 116 2.59 15.44 -11.87
C ALA A 116 1.29 15.38 -12.68
N LEU A 117 0.84 14.19 -13.08
CA LEU A 117 -0.42 13.99 -13.78
C LEU A 117 -1.63 14.31 -12.88
N PHE A 118 -1.56 13.95 -11.60
CA PHE A 118 -2.61 14.27 -10.63
C PHE A 118 -2.74 15.78 -10.39
N ILE A 119 -1.60 16.49 -10.26
CA ILE A 119 -1.56 17.97 -10.21
C ILE A 119 -2.14 18.57 -11.48
N HIS A 120 -1.76 18.05 -12.65
CA HIS A 120 -2.29 18.53 -13.92
C HIS A 120 -3.82 18.39 -13.97
N LEU A 121 -4.36 17.27 -13.49
CA LEU A 121 -5.81 17.07 -13.37
C LEU A 121 -6.46 18.08 -12.42
N MET A 122 -5.85 18.37 -11.27
CA MET A 122 -6.34 19.41 -10.34
C MET A 122 -6.32 20.81 -10.96
N GLN A 123 -5.25 21.16 -11.69
CA GLN A 123 -5.15 22.43 -12.42
C GLN A 123 -6.25 22.57 -13.47
N LYS A 124 -6.53 21.49 -14.22
CA LYS A 124 -7.60 21.45 -15.22
C LYS A 124 -8.98 21.74 -14.60
N ASN A 125 -9.15 21.46 -13.31
CA ASN A 125 -10.36 21.74 -12.53
C ASN A 125 -10.32 23.08 -11.79
N ASN A 126 -9.37 23.97 -12.14
CA ASN A 126 -9.23 25.32 -11.58
C ASN A 126 -9.07 25.34 -10.04
N PHE A 127 -8.41 24.33 -9.47
CA PHE A 127 -8.09 24.35 -8.05
C PHE A 127 -7.05 25.43 -7.75
N ALA A 128 -7.27 26.20 -6.69
CA ALA A 128 -6.30 27.19 -6.23
C ALA A 128 -5.00 26.48 -5.80
N ILE A 129 -3.85 27.09 -6.09
CA ILE A 129 -2.53 26.49 -5.77
C ILE A 129 -2.42 26.08 -4.29
N PRO A 130 -2.83 26.91 -3.31
CA PRO A 130 -2.75 26.50 -1.92
C PRO A 130 -3.60 25.27 -1.61
N VAL A 131 -4.75 25.12 -2.27
CA VAL A 131 -5.64 23.95 -2.13
C VAL A 131 -4.96 22.69 -2.66
N ILE A 132 -4.27 22.78 -3.81
CA ILE A 132 -3.46 21.68 -4.36
C ILE A 132 -2.33 21.30 -3.38
N VAL A 133 -1.64 22.29 -2.81
CA VAL A 133 -0.57 22.06 -1.83
C VAL A 133 -1.12 21.33 -0.59
N PHE A 134 -2.25 21.77 -0.04
CA PHE A 134 -2.91 21.07 1.06
C PHE A 134 -3.34 19.65 0.69
N ALA A 135 -3.90 19.45 -0.50
CA ALA A 135 -4.34 18.14 -0.95
C ALA A 135 -3.19 17.13 -1.08
N ILE A 136 -2.00 17.59 -1.45
CA ILE A 136 -0.83 16.72 -1.66
C ILE A 136 -0.02 16.58 -0.38
N LEU A 137 0.56 17.69 0.10
CA LEU A 137 1.48 17.68 1.24
C LEU A 137 0.74 17.56 2.57
N GLY A 138 -0.55 17.89 2.59
CA GLY A 138 -1.35 17.91 3.80
C GLY A 138 -2.26 16.73 4.02
N THR A 139 -2.05 15.65 3.29
CA THR A 139 -2.86 14.43 3.37
C THR A 139 -1.98 13.20 3.27
N VAL A 140 -2.61 12.03 3.32
CA VAL A 140 -1.97 10.72 3.07
C VAL A 140 -1.36 10.59 1.67
N ILE A 141 -1.71 11.45 0.69
CA ILE A 141 -1.21 11.33 -0.68
C ILE A 141 0.31 11.38 -0.72
N PHE A 142 0.94 12.41 -0.16
CA PHE A 142 2.38 12.56 -0.24
C PHE A 142 3.14 11.38 0.39
N PRO A 143 2.84 10.94 1.64
CA PRO A 143 3.43 9.73 2.22
C PRO A 143 3.26 8.46 1.38
N LEU A 144 2.06 8.23 0.83
CA LEU A 144 1.75 7.04 0.02
C LEU A 144 2.48 7.02 -1.34
N LEU A 145 3.07 8.13 -1.75
CA LEU A 145 3.85 8.25 -2.98
C LEU A 145 5.36 8.16 -2.75
N ILE A 146 5.82 8.16 -1.48
CA ILE A 146 7.25 8.02 -1.17
C ILE A 146 7.72 6.61 -1.53
N ASP A 147 6.97 5.58 -1.15
CA ASP A 147 7.35 4.17 -1.26
C ASP A 147 6.98 3.52 -2.59
N PHE A 148 7.48 2.30 -2.81
CA PHE A 148 7.08 1.49 -3.95
C PHE A 148 5.70 0.87 -3.72
N SER A 149 4.67 1.47 -4.32
CA SER A 149 3.30 1.01 -4.14
C SER A 149 2.38 1.32 -5.33
N GLU A 150 1.27 0.60 -5.39
CA GLU A 150 0.16 0.79 -6.33
C GLU A 150 -0.59 2.10 -6.11
N ASN A 151 -0.40 2.77 -4.98
CA ASN A 151 -1.19 3.91 -4.54
C ASN A 151 -1.16 5.05 -5.56
N GLY A 152 0.00 5.37 -6.15
CA GLY A 152 0.10 6.48 -7.09
C GLY A 152 -0.74 6.29 -8.34
N LEU A 153 -0.64 5.12 -8.98
CA LEU A 153 -1.45 4.79 -10.13
C LEU A 153 -2.94 4.65 -9.74
N PHE A 154 -3.23 4.06 -8.59
CA PHE A 154 -4.59 3.89 -8.08
C PHE A 154 -5.31 5.22 -7.84
N ILE A 155 -4.66 6.17 -7.15
CA ILE A 155 -5.17 7.51 -6.90
C ILE A 155 -5.42 8.23 -8.22
N LEU A 156 -4.46 8.16 -9.15
CA LEU A 156 -4.56 8.83 -10.44
C LEU A 156 -5.75 8.32 -11.27
N LEU A 157 -5.86 7.00 -11.45
CA LEU A 157 -6.97 6.39 -12.21
C LEU A 157 -8.31 6.68 -11.54
N SER A 158 -8.38 6.56 -10.20
CA SER A 158 -9.61 6.87 -9.45
C SER A 158 -10.02 8.34 -9.59
N ALA A 159 -9.06 9.26 -9.58
CA ALA A 159 -9.33 10.70 -9.76
C ALA A 159 -9.79 11.04 -11.18
N TYR A 160 -9.19 10.45 -12.23
CA TYR A 160 -9.69 10.59 -13.59
C TYR A 160 -11.10 10.01 -13.74
N GLY A 161 -11.34 8.83 -13.18
CA GLY A 161 -12.66 8.20 -13.14
C GLY A 161 -13.71 9.10 -12.49
N TYR A 162 -13.38 9.63 -11.32
CA TYR A 162 -14.21 10.60 -10.60
C TYR A 162 -14.47 11.86 -11.44
N TYR A 163 -13.43 12.47 -12.01
CA TYR A 163 -13.52 13.68 -12.83
C TYR A 163 -14.46 13.47 -14.01
N PHE A 164 -14.30 12.39 -14.77
CA PHE A 164 -15.15 12.15 -15.94
C PHE A 164 -16.60 11.86 -15.55
N LEU A 165 -16.85 11.13 -14.45
CA LEU A 165 -18.24 10.94 -13.98
C LEU A 165 -18.87 12.23 -13.44
N LEU A 166 -18.09 13.12 -12.84
CA LEU A 166 -18.54 14.47 -12.50
C LEU A 166 -18.92 15.27 -13.75
N GLN A 167 -18.07 15.25 -14.78
CA GLN A 167 -18.36 15.90 -16.06
C GLN A 167 -19.58 15.27 -16.75
N ALA A 168 -19.76 13.96 -16.66
CA ALA A 168 -20.92 13.25 -17.15
C ALA A 168 -22.20 13.67 -16.43
N PHE A 169 -22.14 13.91 -15.11
CA PHE A 169 -23.26 14.46 -14.35
C PHE A 169 -23.65 15.88 -14.78
N GLN A 170 -22.65 16.71 -15.12
CA GLN A 170 -22.85 18.11 -15.49
C GLN A 170 -23.33 18.28 -16.95
N THR A 171 -22.73 17.52 -17.87
CA THR A 171 -22.92 17.70 -19.33
C THR A 171 -23.80 16.63 -19.95
N ASN A 172 -24.02 15.50 -19.26
CA ASN A 172 -24.74 14.32 -19.74
C ASN A 172 -24.19 13.74 -21.06
N GLN A 173 -22.92 13.97 -21.36
CA GLN A 173 -22.25 13.42 -22.54
C GLN A 173 -21.83 11.96 -22.31
N THR A 174 -22.06 11.11 -23.31
CA THR A 174 -21.84 9.66 -23.22
C THR A 174 -20.36 9.28 -23.11
N LYS A 175 -19.48 10.06 -23.75
CA LYS A 175 -18.03 9.82 -23.73
C LYS A 175 -17.47 9.90 -22.31
N GLU A 176 -18.01 10.80 -21.50
CA GLU A 176 -17.59 11.10 -20.14
C GLU A 176 -18.06 9.99 -19.20
N TRP A 177 -19.26 9.45 -19.43
CA TRP A 177 -19.71 8.22 -18.77
C TRP A 177 -18.78 7.05 -19.09
N LEU A 178 -18.48 6.81 -20.36
CA LEU A 178 -17.61 5.72 -20.81
C LEU A 178 -16.20 5.83 -20.21
N LEU A 179 -15.57 7.00 -20.32
CA LEU A 179 -14.22 7.23 -19.79
C LEU A 179 -14.19 7.12 -18.27
N GLY A 180 -15.16 7.72 -17.57
CA GLY A 180 -15.23 7.66 -16.11
C GLY A 180 -15.34 6.23 -15.58
N ASN A 181 -16.18 5.43 -16.24
CA ASN A 181 -16.39 4.03 -15.92
C ASN A 181 -15.21 3.13 -16.34
N LEU A 182 -14.50 3.45 -17.42
CA LEU A 182 -13.25 2.78 -17.78
C LEU A 182 -12.16 3.03 -16.72
N PHE A 183 -11.90 4.28 -16.35
CA PHE A 183 -10.85 4.63 -15.39
C PHE A 183 -11.11 4.06 -13.99
N LEU A 184 -12.38 4.11 -13.50
CA LEU A 184 -12.75 3.44 -12.25
C LEU A 184 -12.67 1.92 -12.36
N GLY A 185 -13.04 1.33 -13.50
CA GLY A 185 -12.89 -0.11 -13.75
C GLY A 185 -11.42 -0.54 -13.66
N LEU A 186 -10.52 0.23 -14.28
CA LEU A 186 -9.08 -0.04 -14.25
C LEU A 186 -8.50 0.11 -12.83
N SER A 187 -9.02 1.02 -12.01
CA SER A 187 -8.52 1.19 -10.64
C SER A 187 -8.84 -0.02 -9.74
N LEU A 188 -9.86 -0.82 -10.08
CA LEU A 188 -10.20 -2.07 -9.37
C LEU A 188 -9.06 -3.08 -9.36
N TRP A 189 -8.30 -3.13 -10.46
CA TRP A 189 -7.15 -4.03 -10.62
C TRP A 189 -5.95 -3.68 -9.73
N LEU A 190 -5.99 -2.50 -9.12
CA LEU A 190 -4.97 -2.02 -8.21
C LEU A 190 -5.42 -2.14 -6.76
N ARG A 191 -6.67 -1.76 -6.46
CA ARG A 191 -7.22 -1.75 -5.11
C ARG A 191 -8.75 -1.85 -5.10
N LEU A 192 -9.30 -2.56 -4.11
CA LEU A 192 -10.74 -2.81 -3.97
C LEU A 192 -11.54 -1.56 -3.56
N GLU A 193 -10.90 -0.56 -2.97
CA GLU A 193 -11.54 0.70 -2.61
C GLU A 193 -12.11 1.44 -3.84
N GLY A 194 -11.64 1.11 -5.06
CA GLY A 194 -12.25 1.55 -6.31
C GLY A 194 -13.72 1.11 -6.47
N ILE A 195 -14.09 -0.09 -5.98
CA ILE A 195 -15.48 -0.58 -5.96
C ILE A 195 -16.32 0.31 -5.06
N LEU A 196 -15.82 0.60 -3.85
CA LEU A 196 -16.53 1.44 -2.87
C LEU A 196 -16.75 2.85 -3.43
N LEU A 197 -15.77 3.40 -4.13
CA LEU A 197 -15.89 4.70 -4.80
C LEU A 197 -16.93 4.67 -5.92
N PHE A 198 -16.88 3.65 -6.77
CA PHE A 198 -17.83 3.49 -7.86
C PHE A 198 -19.27 3.45 -7.31
N VAL A 199 -19.55 2.58 -6.33
CA VAL A 199 -20.88 2.48 -5.72
C VAL A 199 -21.31 3.80 -5.09
N SER A 200 -20.40 4.49 -4.39
CA SER A 200 -20.68 5.80 -3.77
C SER A 200 -21.07 6.87 -4.80
N ILE A 201 -20.38 6.89 -5.95
CA ILE A 201 -20.72 7.78 -7.07
C ILE A 201 -22.08 7.44 -7.66
N GLN A 202 -22.35 6.16 -7.91
CA GLN A 202 -23.65 5.75 -8.48
C GLN A 202 -24.82 6.05 -7.52
N MET A 203 -24.63 5.86 -6.21
CA MET A 203 -25.64 6.23 -5.20
C MET A 203 -25.89 7.74 -5.19
N ALA A 204 -24.84 8.56 -5.27
CA ALA A 204 -24.98 10.02 -5.34
C ALA A 204 -25.70 10.45 -6.64
N LEU A 205 -25.35 9.86 -7.79
CA LEU A 205 -25.99 10.12 -9.08
C LEU A 205 -27.47 9.73 -9.05
N PHE A 206 -27.78 8.55 -8.53
CA PHE A 206 -29.14 8.06 -8.38
C PHE A 206 -29.99 9.03 -7.56
N TYR A 207 -29.50 9.46 -6.39
CA TYR A 207 -30.21 10.43 -5.56
C TYR A 207 -30.43 11.77 -6.30
N LEU A 208 -29.41 12.32 -6.95
CA LEU A 208 -29.52 13.61 -7.62
C LEU A 208 -30.40 13.58 -8.87
N GLN A 209 -30.31 12.53 -9.68
CA GLN A 209 -31.04 12.43 -10.95
C GLN A 209 -32.47 11.91 -10.75
N VAL A 210 -32.68 10.84 -9.96
CA VAL A 210 -34.02 10.28 -9.72
C VAL A 210 -34.78 11.07 -8.66
N VAL A 211 -34.20 11.20 -7.46
CA VAL A 211 -34.97 11.72 -6.31
C VAL A 211 -35.19 13.22 -6.47
N LYS A 212 -34.13 13.97 -6.82
CA LYS A 212 -34.18 15.43 -6.92
C LYS A 212 -34.62 15.95 -8.29
N ARG A 213 -34.04 15.46 -9.40
CA ARG A 213 -34.40 15.90 -10.77
C ARG A 213 -35.58 15.16 -11.39
N LYS A 214 -36.12 14.12 -10.74
CA LYS A 214 -37.25 13.31 -11.23
C LYS A 214 -37.00 12.68 -12.62
N GLU A 215 -35.75 12.39 -12.95
CA GLU A 215 -35.42 11.63 -14.16
C GLU A 215 -35.89 10.17 -14.03
N THR A 216 -36.27 9.55 -15.15
CA THR A 216 -36.70 8.15 -15.16
C THR A 216 -35.53 7.20 -14.90
N PHE A 217 -35.79 6.13 -14.14
CA PHE A 217 -34.79 5.12 -13.77
C PHE A 217 -34.08 4.50 -14.99
N VAL A 218 -34.82 4.26 -16.06
CA VAL A 218 -34.32 3.69 -17.33
C VAL A 218 -33.23 4.56 -17.97
N LYS A 219 -33.36 5.88 -17.87
CA LYS A 219 -32.39 6.82 -18.44
C LYS A 219 -31.05 6.78 -17.70
N ILE A 220 -31.07 6.47 -16.40
CA ILE A 220 -29.86 6.38 -15.59
C ILE A 220 -29.14 5.06 -15.84
N LEU A 221 -29.89 3.95 -15.85
CA LEU A 221 -29.37 2.60 -16.08
C LEU A 221 -29.08 2.28 -17.55
N HIS A 222 -28.97 3.28 -18.42
CA HIS A 222 -28.72 3.04 -19.84
C HIS A 222 -27.44 2.19 -20.02
N PRO A 223 -27.51 0.98 -20.60
CA PRO A 223 -26.41 0.01 -20.58
C PRO A 223 -25.09 0.54 -21.12
N ILE A 224 -25.14 1.40 -22.15
CA ILE A 224 -23.94 2.02 -22.74
C ILE A 224 -23.08 2.75 -21.70
N ARG A 225 -23.69 3.34 -20.66
CA ARG A 225 -22.95 4.09 -19.64
C ARG A 225 -22.01 3.18 -18.88
N TYR A 226 -22.44 1.95 -18.60
CA TYR A 226 -21.75 1.00 -17.73
C TYR A 226 -20.95 -0.06 -18.48
N PHE A 227 -21.08 -0.11 -19.81
CA PHE A 227 -20.50 -1.16 -20.65
C PHE A 227 -19.00 -1.40 -20.39
N LEU A 228 -18.18 -0.35 -20.38
CA LEU A 228 -16.74 -0.48 -20.14
C LEU A 228 -16.42 -0.91 -18.70
N PHE A 229 -17.14 -0.40 -17.70
CA PHE A 229 -16.96 -0.84 -16.31
C PHE A 229 -17.34 -2.31 -16.16
N ALA A 230 -18.46 -2.74 -16.75
CA ALA A 230 -18.89 -4.12 -16.72
C ALA A 230 -17.84 -5.06 -17.35
N ILE A 231 -17.29 -4.72 -18.51
CA ILE A 231 -16.21 -5.51 -19.14
C ILE A 231 -15.01 -5.64 -18.20
N VAL A 232 -14.53 -4.53 -17.65
CA VAL A 232 -13.33 -4.54 -16.80
C VAL A 232 -13.61 -5.27 -15.47
N LEU A 233 -14.80 -5.12 -14.90
CA LEU A 233 -15.24 -5.83 -13.70
C LEU A 233 -15.37 -7.33 -13.95
N PHE A 234 -15.99 -7.75 -15.05
CA PHE A 234 -16.09 -9.17 -15.39
C PHE A 234 -14.71 -9.78 -15.64
N ALA A 235 -13.82 -9.09 -16.35
CA ALA A 235 -12.44 -9.53 -16.51
C ALA A 235 -11.73 -9.68 -15.16
N PHE A 236 -11.91 -8.71 -14.25
CA PHE A 236 -11.37 -8.75 -12.89
C PHE A 236 -11.90 -9.97 -12.12
N ILE A 237 -13.22 -10.16 -12.07
CA ILE A 237 -13.85 -11.27 -11.32
C ILE A 237 -13.41 -12.62 -11.90
N ILE A 238 -13.45 -12.79 -13.22
CA ILE A 238 -13.09 -14.04 -13.88
C ILE A 238 -11.61 -14.36 -13.65
N TRP A 239 -10.72 -13.36 -13.78
CA TRP A 239 -9.29 -13.56 -13.52
C TRP A 239 -9.05 -13.99 -12.08
N ASN A 240 -9.56 -13.23 -11.12
CA ASN A 240 -9.33 -13.52 -9.71
C ASN A 240 -9.92 -14.86 -9.28
N TYR A 241 -11.13 -15.20 -9.75
CA TYR A 241 -11.74 -16.50 -9.47
C TYR A 241 -10.94 -17.66 -10.05
N LYS A 242 -10.48 -17.57 -11.30
CA LYS A 242 -9.67 -18.63 -11.92
C LYS A 242 -8.29 -18.76 -11.27
N SER A 243 -7.64 -17.65 -10.97
CA SER A 243 -6.26 -17.63 -10.47
C SER A 243 -6.16 -17.94 -8.98
N TYR A 244 -7.15 -17.53 -8.17
CA TYR A 244 -7.09 -17.56 -6.71
C TYR A 244 -8.31 -18.18 -6.03
N THR A 245 -9.30 -18.68 -6.77
CA THR A 245 -10.58 -19.21 -6.25
C THR A 245 -11.48 -18.19 -5.53
N ASP A 246 -11.08 -16.92 -5.49
CA ASP A 246 -11.82 -15.82 -4.86
C ASP A 246 -12.03 -14.68 -5.88
N PRO A 247 -13.28 -14.22 -6.11
CA PRO A 247 -13.58 -13.19 -7.10
C PRO A 247 -13.05 -11.78 -6.75
N LEU A 248 -12.72 -11.52 -5.48
CA LEU A 248 -12.17 -10.25 -4.99
C LEU A 248 -10.63 -10.27 -4.88
N GLY A 249 -10.02 -11.42 -5.17
CA GLY A 249 -8.58 -11.55 -5.40
C GLY A 249 -7.72 -11.75 -4.14
N THR A 250 -6.40 -11.73 -4.35
CA THR A 250 -5.39 -12.08 -3.33
C THR A 250 -5.48 -11.23 -2.06
N ARG A 251 -5.80 -9.94 -2.21
CA ARG A 251 -5.92 -9.02 -1.08
C ARG A 251 -7.13 -9.34 -0.21
N HIS A 252 -8.23 -9.79 -0.80
CA HIS A 252 -9.39 -10.24 -0.05
C HIS A 252 -9.04 -11.48 0.77
N LEU A 253 -8.51 -12.52 0.12
CA LEU A 253 -8.04 -13.76 0.78
C LEU A 253 -7.05 -13.52 1.92
N ALA A 254 -6.09 -12.61 1.74
CA ALA A 254 -5.07 -12.35 2.74
C ALA A 254 -5.60 -11.60 3.97
N ASN A 255 -6.65 -10.77 3.82
CA ASN A 255 -7.12 -9.84 4.86
C ASN A 255 -8.49 -10.17 5.44
N PHE A 256 -9.34 -10.89 4.72
CA PHE A 256 -10.70 -11.26 5.12
C PHE A 256 -10.74 -12.75 5.42
N GLY A 257 -11.26 -13.13 6.60
CA GLY A 257 -11.44 -14.53 7.00
C GLY A 257 -10.42 -15.07 8.02
N LYS A 258 -9.35 -14.33 8.35
CA LYS A 258 -8.36 -14.79 9.37
C LYS A 258 -8.83 -14.60 10.82
N PHE A 259 -9.80 -13.72 11.08
CA PHE A 259 -10.29 -13.42 12.43
C PHE A 259 -11.79 -13.14 12.44
N GLU A 260 -12.52 -13.73 13.39
CA GLU A 260 -13.88 -13.30 13.73
C GLU A 260 -13.81 -11.91 14.35
N LYS A 261 -14.47 -10.93 13.73
CA LYS A 261 -14.53 -9.56 14.23
C LYS A 261 -15.91 -9.27 14.78
N THR A 262 -15.95 -8.68 15.96
CA THR A 262 -17.19 -8.13 16.49
C THR A 262 -17.50 -6.78 15.83
N ILE A 263 -18.75 -6.33 15.98
CA ILE A 263 -19.17 -4.99 15.54
C ILE A 263 -18.35 -3.90 16.26
N ILE A 264 -17.97 -4.15 17.53
CA ILE A 264 -17.16 -3.22 18.32
C ILE A 264 -15.77 -3.08 17.71
N ASP A 265 -15.13 -4.19 17.32
CA ASP A 265 -13.83 -4.17 16.65
C ASP A 265 -13.89 -3.39 15.34
N GLN A 266 -14.98 -3.56 14.57
CA GLN A 266 -15.19 -2.85 13.32
C GLN A 266 -15.34 -1.33 13.53
N ILE A 267 -16.05 -0.90 14.58
CA ILE A 267 -16.16 0.52 14.96
C ILE A 267 -14.79 1.07 15.37
N GLN A 268 -14.01 0.32 16.16
CA GLN A 268 -12.66 0.74 16.57
C GLN A 268 -11.72 0.89 15.36
N ILE A 269 -11.76 -0.06 14.42
CA ILE A 269 -11.02 0.01 13.16
C ILE A 269 -11.40 1.28 12.40
N PHE A 270 -12.69 1.55 12.26
CA PHE A 270 -13.17 2.73 11.53
C PHE A 270 -12.73 4.05 12.19
N ILE A 271 -12.84 4.15 13.52
CA ILE A 271 -12.37 5.32 14.27
C ILE A 271 -10.86 5.53 14.09
N SER A 272 -10.09 4.44 14.11
CA SER A 272 -8.63 4.46 13.86
C SER A 272 -8.29 4.99 12.46
N ILE A 273 -9.06 4.60 11.43
CA ILE A 273 -8.90 5.07 10.04
C ILE A 273 -9.19 6.57 9.91
N ILE A 274 -10.25 7.07 10.57
CA ILE A 274 -10.70 8.47 10.44
C ILE A 274 -9.87 9.42 11.30
N PHE A 275 -9.58 9.07 12.55
CA PHE A 275 -8.95 9.95 13.54
C PHE A 275 -7.67 9.37 14.11
N THR A 276 -7.79 8.54 15.13
CA THR A 276 -6.70 7.82 15.79
C THR A 276 -7.34 6.83 16.74
N PHE A 277 -6.67 5.72 17.00
CA PHE A 277 -7.04 4.83 18.08
C PHE A 277 -5.77 4.46 18.85
N PRO A 278 -5.68 4.76 20.15
CA PRO A 278 -4.47 4.49 20.92
C PRO A 278 -4.30 2.97 21.07
N LYS A 279 -3.26 2.41 20.45
CA LYS A 279 -2.80 1.05 20.74
C LYS A 279 -1.65 1.12 21.76
N LYS A 280 -1.52 0.09 22.60
CA LYS A 280 -0.51 0.02 23.68
C LYS A 280 0.93 0.29 23.21
N GLU A 281 1.23 0.00 21.95
CA GLU A 281 2.60 0.01 21.43
C GLU A 281 2.81 1.00 20.27
N MET A 282 1.75 1.58 19.70
CA MET A 282 1.88 2.45 18.54
C MET A 282 0.73 3.47 18.45
N TRP A 283 1.10 4.73 18.22
CA TRP A 283 0.16 5.78 17.85
C TRP A 283 -0.01 5.81 16.34
N THR A 284 -1.26 5.79 15.87
CA THR A 284 -1.58 5.87 14.45
C THR A 284 -2.26 7.19 14.12
N LEU A 285 -1.93 7.75 12.96
CA LEU A 285 -2.57 8.96 12.44
C LEU A 285 -3.63 8.57 11.40
N GLY A 286 -4.90 8.80 11.74
CA GLY A 286 -6.03 8.67 10.83
C GLY A 286 -6.14 9.87 9.88
N PHE A 287 -7.01 9.73 8.88
CA PHE A 287 -7.10 10.62 7.73
C PHE A 287 -7.39 12.08 8.11
N PHE A 288 -8.43 12.34 8.91
CA PHE A 288 -8.83 13.71 9.27
C PHE A 288 -7.95 14.30 10.37
N LEU A 289 -7.28 13.46 11.16
CA LEU A 289 -6.26 13.95 12.08
C LEU A 289 -5.04 14.43 11.29
N GLN A 290 -4.61 13.72 10.24
CA GLN A 290 -3.54 14.20 9.37
C GLN A 290 -3.95 15.42 8.54
N SER A 291 -5.23 15.49 8.12
CA SER A 291 -5.76 16.53 7.22
C SER A 291 -6.97 17.27 7.81
N PRO A 292 -6.82 17.97 8.95
CA PRO A 292 -7.95 18.58 9.67
C PRO A 292 -8.65 19.68 8.87
N ILE A 293 -7.99 20.22 7.84
CA ILE A 293 -8.59 21.20 6.92
C ILE A 293 -9.82 20.64 6.18
N TYR A 294 -9.86 19.35 5.86
CA TYR A 294 -11.03 18.74 5.24
C TYR A 294 -12.18 18.59 6.23
N LEU A 295 -11.88 18.20 7.47
CA LEU A 295 -12.90 18.13 8.51
C LEU A 295 -13.51 19.52 8.75
N TYR A 296 -12.65 20.55 8.83
CA TYR A 296 -13.09 21.93 8.98
C TYR A 296 -13.93 22.43 7.79
N THR A 297 -13.57 22.01 6.57
CA THR A 297 -14.33 22.29 5.35
C THR A 297 -15.75 21.71 5.44
N LEU A 298 -15.88 20.44 5.85
CA LEU A 298 -17.18 19.78 6.04
C LEU A 298 -18.02 20.52 7.09
N PHE A 299 -17.42 20.98 8.20
CA PHE A 299 -18.12 21.77 9.21
C PHE A 299 -18.63 23.12 8.68
N LYS A 300 -17.85 23.79 7.82
CA LYS A 300 -18.26 25.07 7.22
C LYS A 300 -19.38 24.91 6.20
N LEU A 301 -19.38 23.81 5.44
CA LEU A 301 -20.40 23.53 4.43
C LEU A 301 -21.81 23.37 5.01
N LYS A 302 -21.94 23.01 6.29
CA LYS A 302 -23.25 22.96 6.99
C LYS A 302 -24.00 24.30 6.93
N LYS A 303 -23.29 25.43 6.78
CA LYS A 303 -23.87 26.77 6.72
C LYS A 303 -24.30 27.19 5.31
N GLU A 304 -23.92 26.44 4.28
CA GLU A 304 -24.25 26.75 2.90
C GLU A 304 -25.59 26.11 2.51
N ASN A 305 -26.32 26.74 1.59
CA ASN A 305 -27.53 26.15 1.03
C ASN A 305 -27.16 25.06 0.01
N LEU A 306 -26.91 23.84 0.50
CA LEU A 306 -26.55 22.69 -0.34
C LEU A 306 -27.64 22.31 -1.35
N GLN A 307 -28.88 22.73 -1.14
CA GLN A 307 -29.97 22.43 -2.06
C GLN A 307 -29.85 23.24 -3.36
N SER A 308 -29.27 24.44 -3.33
CA SER A 308 -29.11 25.27 -4.53
C SER A 308 -27.89 24.88 -5.38
N ASN A 309 -26.90 24.18 -4.82
CA ASN A 309 -25.70 23.75 -5.54
C ASN A 309 -25.61 22.22 -5.70
N PRO A 310 -26.14 21.65 -6.80
CA PRO A 310 -26.18 20.19 -7.00
C PRO A 310 -24.80 19.55 -7.15
N THR A 311 -23.79 20.29 -7.65
CA THR A 311 -22.41 19.81 -7.76
C THR A 311 -21.78 19.65 -6.37
N LEU A 312 -21.98 20.63 -5.50
CA LEU A 312 -21.49 20.57 -4.12
C LEU A 312 -22.16 19.41 -3.35
N LEU A 313 -23.46 19.24 -3.54
CA LEU A 313 -24.21 18.13 -2.97
C LEU A 313 -23.73 16.77 -3.49
N PHE A 314 -23.36 16.66 -4.77
CA PHE A 314 -22.76 15.45 -5.34
C PHE A 314 -21.50 15.03 -4.59
N HIS A 315 -20.54 15.94 -4.39
CA HIS A 315 -19.32 15.64 -3.66
C HIS A 315 -19.60 15.16 -2.23
N ILE A 316 -20.48 15.85 -1.50
CA ILE A 316 -20.87 15.50 -0.12
C ILE A 316 -21.49 14.10 -0.06
N LEU A 317 -22.43 13.80 -0.97
CA LEU A 317 -23.05 12.47 -1.02
C LEU A 317 -22.03 11.38 -1.31
N VAL A 318 -21.10 11.59 -2.25
CA VAL A 318 -20.06 10.59 -2.51
C VAL A 318 -19.20 10.34 -1.28
N ILE A 319 -18.75 11.40 -0.60
CA ILE A 319 -17.95 11.29 0.63
C ILE A 319 -18.72 10.54 1.72
N PHE A 320 -20.00 10.89 1.92
CA PHE A 320 -20.84 10.27 2.93
C PHE A 320 -21.04 8.77 2.70
N HIS A 321 -21.46 8.38 1.49
CA HIS A 321 -21.65 6.95 1.15
C HIS A 321 -20.34 6.18 1.26
N PHE A 322 -19.23 6.77 0.82
CA PHE A 322 -17.92 6.11 0.88
C PHE A 322 -17.48 5.86 2.32
N LEU A 323 -17.65 6.84 3.21
CA LEU A 323 -17.33 6.67 4.63
C LEU A 323 -18.17 5.56 5.27
N ILE A 324 -19.46 5.45 4.92
CA ILE A 324 -20.32 4.35 5.37
C ILE A 324 -19.77 3.00 4.89
N PHE A 325 -19.42 2.89 3.60
CA PHE A 325 -18.90 1.63 3.09
C PHE A 325 -17.56 1.24 3.72
N VAL A 326 -16.66 2.19 3.96
CA VAL A 326 -15.40 1.92 4.67
C VAL A 326 -15.67 1.50 6.12
N ALA A 327 -16.64 2.12 6.81
CA ALA A 327 -17.04 1.72 8.15
C ALA A 327 -17.47 0.25 8.22
N ILE A 328 -18.18 -0.24 7.20
CA ILE A 328 -18.72 -1.61 7.18
C ILE A 328 -17.68 -2.62 6.70
N THR A 329 -16.83 -2.25 5.74
CA THR A 329 -16.03 -3.22 4.96
C THR A 329 -14.54 -3.21 5.27
N SER A 330 -14.02 -2.24 6.03
CA SER A 330 -12.57 -2.14 6.26
C SER A 330 -12.01 -3.37 6.99
N PRO A 331 -11.02 -4.08 6.41
CA PRO A 331 -10.52 -5.33 6.99
C PRO A 331 -9.52 -5.12 8.13
N ASN A 332 -8.99 -3.92 8.30
CA ASN A 332 -8.11 -3.55 9.40
C ASN A 332 -7.92 -2.03 9.34
N ASP A 333 -7.30 -1.48 10.37
CA ASP A 333 -6.98 -0.07 10.42
C ASP A 333 -5.69 0.28 9.67
N GLY A 334 -4.92 -0.70 9.18
CA GLY A 334 -3.55 -0.50 8.71
C GLY A 334 -2.56 -0.44 9.87
N LEU A 335 -1.26 -0.59 9.58
CA LEU A 335 -0.23 -0.53 10.62
C LEU A 335 0.25 0.90 10.86
N THR A 336 0.76 1.57 9.81
CA THR A 336 1.51 2.83 9.94
C THR A 336 0.77 4.06 9.39
N LEU A 337 -0.08 3.90 8.37
CA LEU A 337 -0.84 4.97 7.71
C LEU A 337 -2.31 4.60 7.61
N ASN A 338 -3.04 4.79 8.70
CA ASN A 338 -4.39 4.26 8.84
C ASN A 338 -5.40 4.94 7.93
N GLY A 339 -5.19 6.24 7.65
CA GLY A 339 -5.99 7.00 6.70
C GLY A 339 -5.89 6.55 5.24
N ARG A 340 -5.05 5.56 4.89
CA ARG A 340 -4.82 5.14 3.49
C ARG A 340 -6.09 4.67 2.78
N TYR A 341 -7.02 4.04 3.50
CA TYR A 341 -8.32 3.60 2.96
C TYR A 341 -9.17 4.77 2.45
N LEU A 342 -8.90 5.99 2.94
CA LEU A 342 -9.60 7.21 2.56
C LEU A 342 -8.82 8.05 1.53
N ALA A 343 -7.67 7.58 1.03
CA ALA A 343 -6.83 8.33 0.10
C ALA A 343 -7.58 8.78 -1.17
N ILE A 344 -8.48 7.95 -1.69
CA ILE A 344 -9.30 8.30 -2.86
C ILE A 344 -10.38 9.36 -2.59
N LEU A 345 -10.71 9.64 -1.32
CA LEU A 345 -11.56 10.79 -0.97
C LEU A 345 -10.85 12.13 -1.07
N VAL A 346 -9.52 12.15 -1.17
CA VAL A 346 -8.77 13.42 -1.28
C VAL A 346 -9.26 14.23 -2.47
N PHE A 347 -9.51 13.60 -3.62
CA PHE A 347 -9.97 14.32 -4.81
C PHE A 347 -11.37 14.97 -4.62
N PRO A 348 -12.45 14.25 -4.23
CA PRO A 348 -13.74 14.88 -3.95
C PRO A 348 -13.70 15.88 -2.78
N LEU A 349 -12.93 15.62 -1.72
CA LEU A 349 -12.76 16.57 -0.62
C LEU A 349 -12.04 17.85 -1.05
N THR A 350 -11.15 17.76 -2.04
CA THR A 350 -10.45 18.93 -2.58
C THR A 350 -11.39 19.85 -3.35
N PHE A 351 -12.40 19.33 -4.05
CA PHE A 351 -13.46 20.18 -4.63
C PHE A 351 -14.18 21.00 -3.56
N LEU A 352 -14.56 20.34 -2.46
CA LEU A 352 -15.20 20.99 -1.31
C LEU A 352 -14.32 22.06 -0.68
N LEU A 353 -13.03 21.74 -0.50
CA LEU A 353 -12.05 22.67 0.06
C LEU A 353 -11.85 23.87 -0.87
N ASN A 354 -11.77 23.66 -2.18
CA ASN A 354 -11.57 24.73 -3.16
C ASN A 354 -12.70 25.76 -3.10
N GLU A 355 -13.95 25.30 -3.02
CA GLU A 355 -15.13 26.17 -2.92
C GLU A 355 -15.10 27.02 -1.64
N MET A 356 -14.67 26.43 -0.52
CA MET A 356 -14.67 27.11 0.79
C MET A 356 -13.34 27.82 1.10
N PHE A 357 -12.34 27.73 0.23
CA PHE A 357 -10.96 28.09 0.56
C PHE A 357 -10.82 29.54 1.01
N PHE A 358 -11.39 30.49 0.28
CA PHE A 358 -11.34 31.92 0.63
C PHE A 358 -12.00 32.21 1.99
N LYS A 359 -13.13 31.55 2.29
CA LYS A 359 -13.81 31.69 3.59
C LYS A 359 -12.96 31.16 4.74
N ILE A 360 -12.24 30.06 4.53
CA ILE A 360 -11.33 29.48 5.53
C ILE A 360 -10.08 30.36 5.69
N GLN A 361 -9.47 30.81 4.58
CA GLN A 361 -8.27 31.63 4.57
C GLN A 361 -8.47 32.98 5.30
N ASN A 362 -9.66 33.57 5.20
CA ASN A 362 -10.01 34.79 5.92
C ASN A 362 -9.98 34.60 7.45
N GLN A 363 -10.11 33.38 7.95
CA GLN A 363 -10.00 33.05 9.38
C GLN A 363 -8.55 32.71 9.73
N LYS A 364 -7.67 33.72 9.65
CA LYS A 364 -6.20 33.60 9.74
C LYS A 364 -5.73 32.66 10.86
N LEU A 365 -6.22 32.82 12.09
CA LEU A 365 -5.81 31.99 13.23
C LEU A 365 -6.07 30.50 12.98
N ILE A 366 -7.27 30.16 12.51
CA ILE A 366 -7.67 28.78 12.24
C ILE A 366 -6.89 28.25 11.04
N PHE A 367 -6.80 29.03 9.96
CA PHE A 367 -6.06 28.65 8.76
C PHE A 367 -4.58 28.33 9.07
N TYR A 368 -3.89 29.19 9.81
CA TYR A 368 -2.50 28.95 10.20
C TYR A 368 -2.35 27.78 11.16
N SER A 369 -3.27 27.61 12.12
CA SER A 369 -3.24 26.45 13.03
C SER A 369 -3.38 25.12 12.27
N LEU A 370 -4.33 25.06 11.33
CA LEU A 370 -4.51 23.89 10.45
C LEU A 370 -3.27 23.65 9.58
N GLY A 371 -2.68 24.72 9.03
CA GLY A 371 -1.45 24.66 8.23
C GLY A 371 -0.26 24.13 9.01
N ILE A 372 -0.02 24.66 10.22
CA ILE A 372 1.08 24.24 11.10
C ILE A 372 0.94 22.78 11.50
N TRP A 373 -0.27 22.36 11.90
CA TRP A 373 -0.53 20.96 12.27
C TRP A 373 -0.25 20.01 11.11
N THR A 374 -0.78 20.34 9.94
CA THR A 374 -0.61 19.55 8.73
C THR A 374 0.87 19.42 8.34
N PHE A 375 1.63 20.52 8.41
CA PHE A 375 3.06 20.54 8.19
C PHE A 375 3.82 19.68 9.20
N PHE A 376 3.44 19.77 10.49
CA PHE A 376 4.02 18.96 11.55
C PHE A 376 3.82 17.45 11.31
N CYS A 377 2.61 17.02 10.95
CA CYS A 377 2.33 15.62 10.61
C CYS A 377 3.16 15.14 9.41
N ALA A 378 3.24 15.95 8.35
CA ALA A 378 4.05 15.61 7.17
C ALA A 378 5.54 15.47 7.51
N LEU A 379 6.07 16.39 8.34
CA LEU A 379 7.46 16.34 8.80
C LEU A 379 7.74 15.10 9.66
N LEU A 380 6.84 14.75 10.58
CA LEU A 380 6.97 13.55 11.42
C LEU A 380 7.03 12.28 10.55
N ILE A 381 6.13 12.16 9.58
CA ILE A 381 6.11 11.02 8.67
C ILE A 381 7.42 10.94 7.87
N LEU A 382 7.92 12.06 7.34
CA LEU A 382 9.20 12.12 6.64
C LEU A 382 10.38 11.68 7.52
N ILE A 383 10.39 12.11 8.79
CA ILE A 383 11.39 11.70 9.77
C ILE A 383 11.36 10.19 9.98
N VAL A 384 10.17 9.60 10.13
CA VAL A 384 10.00 8.14 10.29
C VAL A 384 10.52 7.39 9.07
N PHE A 385 10.18 7.81 7.85
CA PHE A 385 10.71 7.19 6.63
C PHE A 385 12.24 7.30 6.54
N TYR A 386 12.80 8.47 6.89
CA TYR A 386 14.25 8.68 6.85
C TYR A 386 15.00 7.78 7.84
N PHE A 387 14.57 7.72 9.11
CA PHE A 387 15.21 6.86 10.11
C PHE A 387 15.04 5.37 9.80
N SER A 388 13.86 4.96 9.34
CA SER A 388 13.60 3.57 8.92
C SER A 388 14.52 3.16 7.78
N SER A 389 14.70 4.03 6.78
CA SER A 389 15.64 3.80 5.68
C SER A 389 17.09 3.73 6.14
N LYS A 390 17.50 4.64 7.04
CA LYS A 390 18.86 4.65 7.59
C LYS A 390 19.18 3.36 8.35
N GLU A 391 18.26 2.88 9.19
CA GLU A 391 18.48 1.63 9.94
C GLU A 391 18.48 0.40 9.01
N LEU A 392 17.61 0.35 8.00
CA LEU A 392 17.62 -0.75 7.03
C LEU A 392 18.94 -0.81 6.23
N LYS A 393 19.48 0.34 5.81
CA LYS A 393 20.77 0.36 5.10
C LYS A 393 21.91 -0.18 5.95
N LYS A 394 21.96 0.18 7.22
CA LYS A 394 22.94 -0.38 8.16
C LYS A 394 22.78 -1.89 8.27
N LEU A 395 21.53 -2.36 8.47
CA LEU A 395 21.23 -3.78 8.54
C LEU A 395 21.66 -4.52 7.27
N LYS A 396 21.33 -4.00 6.09
CA LYS A 396 21.73 -4.60 4.80
C LYS A 396 23.25 -4.64 4.62
N SER A 397 23.95 -3.57 5.03
CA SER A 397 25.41 -3.53 4.99
C SER A 397 26.02 -4.59 5.91
N GLU A 398 25.49 -4.77 7.11
CA GLU A 398 25.94 -5.84 8.02
C GLU A 398 25.64 -7.23 7.45
N LEU A 399 24.42 -7.44 6.93
CA LEU A 399 24.00 -8.72 6.32
C LEU A 399 24.83 -9.11 5.10
N SER A 400 25.39 -8.14 4.37
CA SER A 400 26.24 -8.42 3.19
C SER A 400 27.54 -9.15 3.52
N ASN A 401 27.99 -9.09 4.77
CA ASN A 401 29.18 -9.80 5.25
C ASN A 401 28.93 -11.31 5.45
N PHE A 402 27.66 -11.73 5.45
CA PHE A 402 27.26 -13.11 5.69
C PHE A 402 26.91 -13.78 4.36
N GLN A 403 27.77 -14.70 3.93
CA GLN A 403 27.59 -15.49 2.70
C GLN A 403 27.58 -16.99 3.04
N SER A 404 26.53 -17.68 2.61
CA SER A 404 26.37 -19.13 2.71
C SER A 404 25.33 -19.59 1.71
N ASP A 405 25.40 -20.87 1.32
CA ASP A 405 24.42 -21.50 0.42
C ASP A 405 23.01 -21.56 1.04
N LEU A 406 22.93 -21.67 2.38
CA LEU A 406 21.69 -21.63 3.14
C LEU A 406 21.86 -20.72 4.36
N ILE A 407 21.05 -19.66 4.40
CA ILE A 407 20.99 -18.72 5.52
C ILE A 407 19.72 -18.99 6.31
N VAL A 408 19.89 -19.26 7.59
CA VAL A 408 18.80 -19.51 8.55
C VAL A 408 18.76 -18.34 9.51
N THR A 409 17.62 -17.66 9.60
CA THR A 409 17.41 -16.59 10.59
C THR A 409 16.33 -16.98 11.57
N THR A 410 16.37 -16.43 12.78
CA THR A 410 15.26 -16.56 13.74
C THR A 410 14.32 -15.36 13.75
N SER A 411 14.76 -14.23 13.16
CA SER A 411 14.01 -12.98 13.15
C SER A 411 13.51 -12.61 11.76
N GLU A 412 12.27 -12.12 11.69
CA GLU A 412 11.70 -11.54 10.47
C GLU A 412 12.49 -10.31 10.02
N VAL A 413 13.02 -9.51 10.96
CA VAL A 413 13.81 -8.32 10.67
C VAL A 413 15.10 -8.70 9.92
N LEU A 414 15.80 -9.72 10.39
CA LEU A 414 17.01 -10.23 9.73
C LEU A 414 16.68 -10.80 8.35
N SER A 415 15.65 -11.64 8.26
CA SER A 415 15.24 -12.27 7.01
C SER A 415 14.80 -11.24 5.95
N GLY A 416 14.03 -10.23 6.36
CA GLY A 416 13.58 -9.14 5.50
C GLY A 416 14.72 -8.19 5.09
N GLY A 417 15.79 -8.12 5.88
CA GLY A 417 16.99 -7.35 5.57
C GLY A 417 17.75 -7.82 4.32
N TYR A 418 17.51 -9.05 3.85
CA TYR A 418 18.03 -9.53 2.56
C TYR A 418 17.35 -8.89 1.35
N THR A 419 16.16 -8.27 1.53
CA THR A 419 15.48 -7.52 0.47
C THR A 419 15.31 -8.32 -0.83
N LEU A 420 15.74 -7.80 -1.98
CA LEU A 420 15.66 -8.51 -3.26
C LEU A 420 16.65 -9.66 -3.38
N ASP A 421 17.62 -9.81 -2.49
CA ASP A 421 18.48 -10.99 -2.53
C ASP A 421 17.66 -12.26 -2.26
N LEU A 422 16.48 -12.15 -1.63
CA LEU A 422 15.56 -13.26 -1.36
C LEU A 422 15.08 -14.02 -2.60
N ILE A 423 15.09 -13.40 -3.79
CA ILE A 423 14.73 -14.11 -5.04
C ILE A 423 15.87 -14.98 -5.60
N SER A 424 17.08 -14.83 -5.07
CA SER A 424 18.29 -15.53 -5.55
C SER A 424 19.00 -16.35 -4.47
N LYS A 425 18.94 -15.93 -3.20
CA LYS A 425 19.56 -16.59 -2.05
C LYS A 425 18.56 -17.51 -1.36
N LYS A 426 19.03 -18.65 -0.85
CA LYS A 426 18.24 -19.52 0.02
C LYS A 426 18.27 -18.95 1.43
N VAL A 427 17.26 -18.18 1.77
CA VAL A 427 17.05 -17.64 3.12
C VAL A 427 15.77 -18.24 3.68
N ILE A 428 15.83 -18.74 4.91
CA ILE A 428 14.67 -19.24 5.64
C ILE A 428 14.60 -18.58 7.02
N CYS A 429 13.40 -18.43 7.54
CA CYS A 429 13.13 -17.82 8.84
C CYS A 429 12.39 -18.82 9.74
N VAL A 430 13.07 -19.27 10.79
CA VAL A 430 12.54 -20.22 11.79
C VAL A 430 12.13 -19.41 13.03
N ARG A 431 10.83 -19.09 13.10
CA ARG A 431 10.29 -18.07 14.01
C ARG A 431 9.82 -18.63 15.36
N ASN A 432 9.61 -19.93 15.43
CA ASN A 432 9.10 -20.62 16.60
C ASN A 432 9.66 -22.04 16.67
N ASP A 433 9.54 -22.66 17.85
CA ASP A 433 10.08 -23.99 18.12
C ASP A 433 9.44 -25.09 17.26
N PHE A 434 8.16 -24.98 16.90
CA PHE A 434 7.49 -25.97 16.04
C PHE A 434 8.16 -26.07 14.67
N LEU A 435 8.57 -24.92 14.10
CA LEU A 435 9.26 -24.89 12.81
C LEU A 435 10.67 -25.48 12.87
N VAL A 436 11.28 -25.62 14.04
CA VAL A 436 12.61 -26.23 14.19
C VAL A 436 12.58 -27.70 13.76
N TYR A 437 11.56 -28.46 14.16
CA TYR A 437 11.44 -29.86 13.75
C TYR A 437 11.20 -30.00 12.25
N TYR A 438 10.32 -29.16 11.69
CA TYR A 438 10.06 -29.13 10.25
C TYR A 438 11.31 -28.72 9.46
N PHE A 439 12.08 -27.76 9.96
CA PHE A 439 13.37 -27.37 9.40
C PHE A 439 14.33 -28.56 9.31
N TYR A 440 14.59 -29.25 10.43
CA TYR A 440 15.53 -30.38 10.44
C TYR A 440 15.05 -31.57 9.63
N TYR A 441 13.76 -31.87 9.64
CA TYR A 441 13.19 -32.91 8.78
C TYR A 441 13.55 -32.66 7.31
N ASN A 442 13.32 -31.44 6.81
CA ASN A 442 13.63 -31.10 5.42
C ASN A 442 15.14 -30.97 5.15
N LEU A 443 15.91 -30.47 6.12
CA LEU A 443 17.37 -30.38 6.02
C LEU A 443 18.01 -31.77 5.82
N MET A 444 17.50 -32.77 6.54
CA MET A 444 17.98 -34.16 6.46
C MET A 444 17.58 -34.83 5.16
N GLN A 445 16.34 -34.64 4.70
CA GLN A 445 15.86 -35.17 3.42
C GLN A 445 16.67 -34.62 2.23
N ASN A 446 16.99 -33.33 2.26
CA ASN A 446 17.75 -32.66 1.20
C ASN A 446 19.27 -32.82 1.31
N LYS A 447 19.76 -33.49 2.37
CA LYS A 447 21.20 -33.70 2.64
C LYS A 447 22.00 -32.39 2.57
N THR A 448 21.53 -31.34 3.24
CA THR A 448 22.23 -30.05 3.24
C THR A 448 23.52 -30.12 4.07
N PRO A 449 24.71 -29.83 3.50
CA PRO A 449 25.99 -30.05 4.19
C PRO A 449 26.29 -29.01 5.26
N GLU A 450 25.91 -27.75 5.02
CA GLU A 450 26.12 -26.64 5.94
C GLU A 450 25.02 -25.60 5.87
N PHE A 451 24.86 -24.84 6.94
CA PHE A 451 24.03 -23.65 6.96
C PHE A 451 24.61 -22.60 7.92
N LEU A 452 24.27 -21.33 7.67
CA LEU A 452 24.65 -20.21 8.52
C LEU A 452 23.44 -19.73 9.31
N LEU A 453 23.50 -19.85 10.64
CA LEU A 453 22.46 -19.39 11.55
C LEU A 453 22.75 -17.96 12.00
N LEU A 454 21.79 -17.05 11.81
CA LEU A 454 21.87 -15.64 12.19
C LEU A 454 20.83 -15.29 13.26
N TYR A 455 21.27 -14.53 14.27
CA TYR A 455 20.45 -14.10 15.40
C TYR A 455 20.77 -12.66 15.83
N VAL A 456 19.79 -11.93 16.35
CA VAL A 456 19.95 -10.51 16.75
C VAL A 456 20.65 -10.41 18.11
N LYS A 457 21.82 -9.75 18.15
CA LYS A 457 22.59 -9.53 19.38
C LYS A 457 21.81 -8.63 20.35
N LYS A 458 21.66 -9.13 21.58
CA LYS A 458 20.73 -8.67 22.61
C LYS A 458 21.08 -7.26 23.11
N GLU A 459 20.48 -6.22 22.53
CA GLU A 459 20.43 -4.89 23.17
C GLU A 459 19.10 -4.12 23.01
N THR A 460 18.18 -4.47 22.10
CA THR A 460 16.85 -3.80 22.05
C THR A 460 15.66 -4.58 21.44
N MET A 461 15.79 -5.76 20.81
CA MET A 461 14.69 -6.28 19.97
C MET A 461 14.46 -7.80 19.88
N GLY A 462 15.20 -8.66 20.57
CA GLY A 462 14.92 -10.10 20.53
C GLY A 462 13.71 -10.46 21.40
N THR A 463 12.64 -11.01 20.83
CA THR A 463 11.54 -11.59 21.62
C THR A 463 12.02 -12.85 22.33
N GLU A 464 11.35 -13.26 23.42
CA GLU A 464 11.67 -14.54 24.08
C GLU A 464 11.59 -15.70 23.07
N ASP A 465 10.58 -15.69 22.19
CA ASP A 465 10.40 -16.67 21.12
C ASP A 465 11.59 -16.76 20.15
N GLU A 466 12.19 -15.62 19.76
CA GLU A 466 13.36 -15.62 18.85
C GLU A 466 14.59 -16.24 19.51
N LYS A 467 14.75 -16.01 20.82
CA LYS A 467 15.86 -16.55 21.60
C LYS A 467 15.68 -18.06 21.83
N ASP A 468 14.47 -18.48 22.14
CA ASP A 468 14.14 -19.88 22.36
C ASP A 468 14.32 -20.66 21.05
N SER A 469 13.80 -20.15 19.93
CA SER A 469 14.01 -20.72 18.60
C SER A 469 15.50 -20.86 18.26
N TYR A 470 16.32 -19.84 18.55
CA TYR A 470 17.76 -19.91 18.33
C TYR A 470 18.43 -21.04 19.14
N GLN A 471 18.09 -21.16 20.42
CA GLN A 471 18.64 -22.23 21.27
C GLN A 471 18.16 -23.62 20.85
N SER A 472 16.89 -23.73 20.45
CA SER A 472 16.30 -24.97 19.94
C SER A 472 16.98 -25.42 18.65
N ILE A 473 17.26 -24.51 17.71
CA ILE A 473 17.99 -24.82 16.48
C ILE A 473 19.38 -25.38 16.81
N LEU A 474 20.13 -24.77 17.72
CA LEU A 474 21.47 -25.24 18.08
C LEU A 474 21.46 -26.60 18.78
N ARG A 475 20.44 -26.87 19.61
CA ARG A 475 20.28 -28.15 20.28
C ARG A 475 20.00 -29.27 19.28
N GLU A 476 19.04 -29.04 18.38
CA GLU A 476 18.68 -29.99 17.33
C GLU A 476 19.80 -30.16 16.28
N ALA A 477 20.60 -29.12 16.03
CA ALA A 477 21.78 -29.20 15.15
C ALA A 477 22.70 -30.33 15.62
N LYS A 478 23.06 -30.30 16.92
CA LYS A 478 23.93 -31.29 17.54
C LYS A 478 23.31 -32.68 17.54
N ALA A 479 22.00 -32.79 17.79
CA ALA A 479 21.28 -34.06 17.78
C ALA A 479 21.28 -34.71 16.37
N ASN A 480 21.29 -33.90 15.32
CA ASN A 480 21.25 -34.34 13.92
C ASN A 480 22.65 -34.37 13.25
N GLY A 481 23.73 -34.38 14.03
CA GLY A 481 25.10 -34.54 13.51
C GLY A 481 25.73 -33.27 12.91
N TYR A 482 25.25 -32.08 13.29
CA TYR A 482 25.88 -30.82 12.94
C TYR A 482 26.74 -30.30 14.08
N THR A 483 27.95 -29.82 13.74
CA THR A 483 28.80 -29.05 14.65
C THR A 483 28.66 -27.58 14.30
N CYS A 484 28.14 -26.79 15.25
CA CYS A 484 28.01 -25.35 15.11
C CYS A 484 29.15 -24.64 15.82
N SER A 485 29.92 -23.84 15.08
CA SER A 485 30.98 -22.99 15.61
C SER A 485 30.62 -21.52 15.41
N PRO A 486 31.00 -20.62 16.35
CA PRO A 486 30.92 -19.18 16.11
C PRO A 486 31.58 -18.82 14.78
N SER A 487 30.92 -17.97 14.00
CA SER A 487 31.47 -17.45 12.75
C SER A 487 31.72 -15.95 12.92
N LEU A 488 31.40 -15.14 11.92
CA LEU A 488 31.54 -13.68 11.97
C LEU A 488 30.47 -13.09 12.91
N ASP A 489 30.86 -12.21 13.82
CA ASP A 489 29.91 -11.42 14.60
C ASP A 489 29.97 -9.96 14.14
N THR A 490 28.81 -9.30 14.06
CA THR A 490 28.74 -7.84 13.95
C THR A 490 28.29 -7.24 15.29
N SER A 491 28.15 -5.91 15.32
CA SER A 491 27.59 -5.22 16.49
C SER A 491 26.15 -5.65 16.79
N LYS A 492 25.35 -5.97 15.77
CA LYS A 492 23.93 -6.33 15.92
C LYS A 492 23.58 -7.78 15.61
N ILE A 493 24.46 -8.55 14.98
CA ILE A 493 24.16 -9.91 14.50
C ILE A 493 25.20 -10.88 15.04
N MET A 494 24.74 -11.94 15.69
CA MET A 494 25.55 -13.11 16.00
C MET A 494 25.37 -14.15 14.91
N SER A 495 26.46 -14.84 14.54
CA SER A 495 26.36 -15.95 13.59
C SER A 495 27.04 -17.23 14.06
N GLN A 496 26.41 -18.35 13.72
CA GLN A 496 27.00 -19.67 13.89
C GLN A 496 26.98 -20.42 12.58
N LYS A 497 28.14 -20.92 12.16
CA LYS A 497 28.25 -21.80 11.02
C LYS A 497 28.08 -23.24 11.50
N CYS A 498 27.07 -23.93 11.00
CA CYS A 498 26.76 -25.30 11.34
C CYS A 498 27.11 -26.21 10.16
N VAL A 499 28.02 -27.15 10.38
CA VAL A 499 28.53 -28.08 9.36
C VAL A 499 28.25 -29.51 9.81
N ARG A 500 27.71 -30.34 8.92
CA ARG A 500 27.45 -31.75 9.19
C ARG A 500 28.77 -32.53 9.25
N THR A 501 28.93 -33.37 10.27
CA THR A 501 30.18 -34.11 10.51
C THR A 501 30.37 -35.31 9.59
N ASP A 502 29.29 -35.81 8.99
CA ASP A 502 29.25 -37.11 8.31
C ASP A 502 29.19 -36.99 6.77
N PHE A 503 29.73 -35.90 6.22
CA PHE A 503 29.71 -35.60 4.78
C PHE A 503 31.00 -35.91 4.06
#